data_AF-A0A8H4SAE3-F1
#
_entry.id   AF-A0A8H4SAE3-F1
#
_cell.length_a   1.000
_cell.length_b   1.000
_cell.length_c   1.000
_cell.angle_alpha   90.00
_cell.angle_beta   90.00
_cell.angle_gamma   90.00
#
_symmetry.space_group_name_H-M   'P 1'
#
loop_
_entity.id
_entity.type
_entity.pdbx_description
1 polymer ?
#
loop_
_entity_poly.entity_id
_entity_poly.type
_entity_poly.pdbx_seq_one_letter_code
_entity_poly.pdbx_strand_id
1 'polypeptide(L)'
;MGRQTDMLCFASTSPVDQVESIFTRLDYESTMFGEPSPVLSLASFNSPLPNLIALTGFSCVTEARNSLGFLYNAALRFRGELIRLAAVGMEDHNLDLAARHCIHHARTKTVDLTFRPDLIGRQAGLRFELERWISLFKELSQNSSSAYAQSVMLLEIQHFYVYFIVCTCRNTHEVACDEFNDLFRRIVYLSKLFIHGASTTPLLQSPVTFTLESGAVPSLYLIAMKCRDPATRRDAISLLEQTNCQEGMWEGQLIARFVTEIADLEEETIGITPLRSTEIPESSRFDSIVMATDIPGHGRGIATDDGKKVPTVKCTSL
;
A
#
# COMPACT_ATOMS: atom_id res chain seq x y z
N MET A 1 35.71 -29.16 -19.88
CA MET A 1 35.66 -29.44 -18.43
C MET A 1 36.36 -28.31 -17.70
N GLY A 2 35.62 -27.53 -16.92
CA GLY A 2 36.11 -26.37 -16.17
C GLY A 2 34.90 -25.61 -15.66
N ARG A 3 34.42 -25.99 -14.47
CA ARG A 3 33.24 -25.44 -13.80
C ARG A 3 33.47 -23.96 -13.49
N GLN A 4 32.61 -23.09 -13.98
CA GLN A 4 32.52 -21.72 -13.50
C GLN A 4 31.57 -21.73 -12.30
N THR A 5 32.15 -21.50 -11.14
CA THR A 5 31.49 -21.46 -9.83
C THR A 5 30.46 -20.33 -9.79
N ASP A 6 29.19 -20.70 -9.63
CA ASP A 6 28.12 -19.81 -9.19
C ASP A 6 28.51 -19.21 -7.83
N MET A 7 28.81 -17.91 -7.82
CA MET A 7 29.01 -17.16 -6.60
C MET A 7 27.64 -16.69 -6.09
N LEU A 8 26.90 -17.64 -5.52
CA LEU A 8 25.68 -17.39 -4.78
C LEU A 8 26.00 -16.43 -3.62
N CYS A 9 25.59 -15.17 -3.75
CA CYS A 9 25.53 -14.24 -2.61
C CYS A 9 24.39 -14.66 -1.68
N PHE A 10 24.59 -15.75 -0.95
CA PHE A 10 23.84 -16.02 0.27
C PHE A 10 24.44 -15.11 1.34
N ALA A 11 23.88 -13.91 1.49
CA ALA A 11 23.90 -13.27 2.80
C ALA A 11 23.10 -14.21 3.72
N SER A 12 23.78 -14.86 4.66
CA SER A 12 23.14 -15.66 5.71
C SER A 12 22.35 -14.71 6.61
N THR A 13 21.13 -14.38 6.20
CA THR A 13 20.16 -13.70 7.07
C THR A 13 19.80 -14.68 8.17
N SER A 14 19.90 -14.25 9.44
CA SER A 14 19.57 -15.14 10.53
C SER A 14 18.08 -15.52 10.43
N PRO A 15 17.68 -16.72 10.90
CA PRO A 15 16.26 -17.09 10.95
C PRO A 15 15.41 -16.04 11.68
N VAL A 16 16.00 -15.29 12.61
CA VAL A 16 15.35 -14.20 13.35
C VAL A 16 15.08 -12.99 12.45
N ASP A 17 16.01 -12.60 11.57
CA ASP A 17 15.83 -11.48 10.64
C ASP A 17 14.75 -11.80 9.57
N GLN A 18 14.70 -13.06 9.13
CA GLN A 18 13.68 -13.55 8.21
C GLN A 18 12.30 -13.54 8.86
N VAL A 19 12.21 -13.99 10.11
CA VAL A 19 11.00 -13.96 10.92
C VAL A 19 10.57 -12.53 11.22
N GLU A 20 11.48 -11.64 11.60
CA GLU A 20 11.20 -10.22 11.82
C GLU A 20 10.66 -9.54 10.56
N SER A 21 11.26 -9.81 9.39
CA SER A 21 10.76 -9.29 8.12
C SER A 21 9.38 -9.82 7.75
N ILE A 22 8.98 -11.02 8.19
CA ILE A 22 7.65 -11.57 7.95
C ILE A 22 6.62 -10.93 8.90
N PHE A 23 6.95 -10.79 10.18
CA PHE A 23 6.04 -10.22 11.18
C PHE A 23 5.84 -8.71 11.05
N THR A 24 6.87 -7.95 10.67
CA THR A 24 6.75 -6.50 10.41
C THR A 24 5.86 -6.18 9.20
N ARG A 25 5.74 -7.11 8.24
CA ARG A 25 4.82 -6.99 7.10
C ARG A 25 3.36 -7.20 7.52
N LEU A 26 3.11 -8.11 8.47
CA LEU A 26 1.79 -8.38 9.06
C LEU A 26 1.27 -7.21 9.94
N ASP A 27 2.17 -6.43 10.54
CA ASP A 27 1.83 -5.33 11.45
C ASP A 27 1.10 -4.15 10.80
N TYR A 28 1.30 -3.89 9.51
CA TYR A 28 0.57 -2.81 8.83
C TYR A 28 -0.77 -3.28 8.26
N GLU A 29 -0.84 -4.51 7.74
CA GLU A 29 -2.08 -5.08 7.21
C GLU A 29 -3.14 -5.17 8.30
N SER A 30 -2.77 -5.59 9.51
CA SER A 30 -3.65 -5.58 10.69
C SER A 30 -4.20 -4.18 10.99
N THR A 31 -3.35 -3.15 10.96
CA THR A 31 -3.80 -1.77 11.26
C THR A 31 -4.77 -1.21 10.23
N MET A 32 -4.57 -1.48 8.93
CA MET A 32 -5.47 -1.03 7.86
C MET A 32 -6.88 -1.61 7.93
N PHE A 33 -7.07 -2.73 8.64
CA PHE A 33 -8.38 -3.36 8.81
C PHE A 33 -8.95 -3.22 10.23
N GLY A 34 -8.36 -2.33 11.03
CA GLY A 34 -8.83 -2.08 12.39
C GLY A 34 -8.54 -3.22 13.37
N GLU A 35 -7.62 -4.13 13.06
CA GLU A 35 -7.13 -5.15 13.98
C GLU A 35 -5.89 -4.64 14.73
N PRO A 36 -5.70 -5.00 16.01
CA PRO A 36 -4.51 -4.60 16.74
C PRO A 36 -3.32 -5.33 16.12
N SER A 37 -2.32 -4.57 15.66
CA SER A 37 -1.02 -5.14 15.29
C SER A 37 -0.54 -6.00 16.46
N PRO A 38 -0.21 -7.29 16.24
CA PRO A 38 0.42 -8.07 17.27
C PRO A 38 1.77 -7.42 17.54
N VAL A 39 1.90 -6.71 18.67
CA VAL A 39 3.12 -6.01 19.07
C VAL A 39 4.25 -7.03 19.27
N LEU A 40 4.89 -7.45 18.19
CA LEU A 40 6.07 -8.30 18.18
C LEU A 40 7.26 -7.39 17.90
N SER A 41 7.67 -6.67 18.94
CA SER A 41 8.84 -5.79 18.94
C SER A 41 10.14 -6.62 18.86
N LEU A 42 10.46 -7.17 17.69
CA LEU A 42 11.66 -7.97 17.45
C LEU A 42 12.90 -7.13 17.07
N ALA A 43 12.73 -5.85 16.70
CA ALA A 43 13.85 -4.91 16.57
C ALA A 43 13.69 -3.66 17.43
N SER A 44 14.84 -3.16 17.89
CA SER A 44 14.95 -1.89 18.59
C SER A 44 14.45 -0.74 17.71
N PHE A 45 13.61 0.13 18.27
CA PHE A 45 13.05 1.33 17.63
C PHE A 45 14.08 2.28 16.98
N ASN A 46 15.37 2.06 17.25
CA ASN A 46 16.49 2.93 16.87
C ASN A 46 17.44 2.30 15.83
N SER A 47 17.07 1.21 15.15
CA SER A 47 17.92 0.69 14.06
C SER A 47 18.08 1.78 12.99
N PRO A 48 19.31 2.26 12.72
CA PRO A 48 19.53 3.22 11.65
C PRO A 48 19.03 2.61 10.34
N LEU A 49 18.45 3.45 9.46
CA LEU A 49 18.23 3.05 8.07
C LEU A 49 19.56 2.46 7.56
N PRO A 50 19.55 1.28 6.91
CA PRO A 50 20.78 0.74 6.34
C PRO A 50 21.44 1.84 5.51
N ASN A 51 22.78 1.88 5.48
CA ASN A 51 23.57 2.89 4.76
C ASN A 51 23.34 2.76 3.25
N LEU A 52 22.14 3.10 2.80
CA LEU A 52 21.76 3.19 1.40
C LEU A 52 22.65 4.23 0.74
N ILE A 53 23.11 5.25 1.48
CA ILE A 53 24.02 6.33 1.05
C ILE A 53 25.24 5.80 0.26
N ALA A 54 25.71 4.57 0.53
CA ALA A 54 26.85 3.96 -0.17
C ALA A 54 26.49 3.20 -1.47
N LEU A 55 25.21 2.92 -1.74
CA LEU A 55 24.79 2.25 -2.97
C LEU A 55 24.87 3.21 -4.16
N THR A 56 25.71 2.85 -5.14
CA THR A 56 25.82 3.53 -6.43
C THR A 56 24.94 2.91 -7.51
N GLY A 57 24.31 1.77 -7.22
CA GLY A 57 23.47 1.00 -8.15
C GLY A 57 23.16 -0.39 -7.57
N PHE A 58 22.24 -1.12 -8.21
CA PHE A 58 21.92 -2.49 -7.83
C PHE A 58 22.61 -3.47 -8.77
N SER A 59 23.23 -4.50 -8.22
CA SER A 59 23.89 -5.57 -8.99
C SER A 59 22.88 -6.61 -9.48
N CYS A 60 21.76 -6.79 -8.78
CA CYS A 60 20.71 -7.74 -9.14
C CYS A 60 19.34 -7.38 -8.57
N VAL A 61 18.29 -8.03 -9.09
CA VAL A 61 16.89 -7.84 -8.66
C VAL A 61 16.68 -8.21 -7.19
N THR A 62 17.40 -9.21 -6.69
CA THR A 62 17.30 -9.63 -5.28
C THR A 62 17.84 -8.56 -4.32
N GLU A 63 18.93 -7.90 -4.69
CA GLU A 63 19.49 -6.79 -3.91
C GLU A 63 18.51 -5.60 -3.85
N ALA A 64 17.92 -5.24 -5.00
CA ALA A 64 16.90 -4.20 -5.08
C ALA A 64 15.68 -4.55 -4.20
N ARG A 65 15.20 -5.80 -4.26
CA ARG A 65 14.08 -6.30 -3.43
C ARG A 65 14.37 -6.19 -1.94
N ASN A 66 15.55 -6.64 -1.49
CA ASN A 66 15.92 -6.60 -0.09
C ASN A 66 16.02 -5.15 0.41
N SER A 67 16.66 -4.28 -0.39
CA SER A 67 16.77 -2.85 -0.12
C SER A 67 15.39 -2.18 0.00
N LEU A 68 14.48 -2.47 -0.93
CA LEU A 68 13.09 -1.97 -0.87
C LEU A 68 12.36 -2.49 0.37
N GLY A 69 12.57 -3.75 0.77
CA GLY A 69 12.00 -4.32 1.98
C GLY A 69 12.39 -3.56 3.25
N PHE A 70 13.64 -3.10 3.37
CA PHE A 70 14.06 -2.25 4.49
C PHE A 70 13.37 -0.89 4.49
N LEU A 71 13.25 -0.25 3.32
CA LEU A 71 12.54 1.03 3.17
C LEU A 71 11.05 0.89 3.47
N TYR A 72 10.42 -0.19 2.98
CA TYR A 72 9.04 -0.55 3.26
C TYR A 72 8.83 -0.62 4.78
N ASN A 73 9.59 -1.47 5.47
CA ASN A 73 9.47 -1.65 6.92
C ASN A 73 9.72 -0.34 7.70
N ALA A 74 10.70 0.47 7.30
CA ALA A 74 10.97 1.75 7.94
C ALA A 74 9.82 2.75 7.77
N ALA A 75 9.20 2.80 6.59
CA ALA A 75 8.01 3.60 6.34
C ALA A 75 6.79 3.12 7.15
N LEU A 76 6.58 1.81 7.27
CA LEU A 76 5.53 1.25 8.12
C LEU A 76 5.71 1.66 9.59
N ARG A 77 6.93 1.53 10.13
CA ARG A 77 7.26 1.93 11.50
C ARG A 77 7.05 3.43 11.74
N PHE A 78 7.47 4.25 10.77
CA PHE A 78 7.21 5.69 10.80
C PHE A 78 5.72 6.00 10.88
N ARG A 79 4.90 5.37 10.02
CA ARG A 79 3.44 5.56 10.03
C ARG A 79 2.81 5.08 11.35
N GLY A 80 3.25 3.94 11.87
CA GLY A 80 2.78 3.41 13.16
C GLY A 80 3.01 4.38 14.32
N GLU A 81 4.20 5.00 14.39
CA GLU A 81 4.50 6.03 15.39
C GLU A 81 3.65 7.29 15.21
N LEU A 82 3.37 7.69 13.96
CA LEU A 82 2.48 8.83 13.66
C LEU A 82 1.04 8.56 14.13
N ILE A 83 0.52 7.35 13.88
CA ILE A 83 -0.81 6.92 14.35
C ILE A 83 -0.85 6.88 15.88
N ARG A 84 0.20 6.35 16.53
CA ARG A 84 0.31 6.32 17.99
C ARG A 84 0.30 7.73 18.60
N LEU A 85 1.01 8.67 17.98
CA LEU A 85 0.98 10.08 18.40
C LEU A 85 -0.43 10.67 18.21
N ALA A 86 -1.08 10.35 17.10
CA ALA A 86 -2.46 10.75 16.82
C ALA A 86 -3.52 10.07 17.73
N ALA A 87 -3.15 9.02 18.45
CA ALA A 87 -4.02 8.36 19.43
C ALA A 87 -3.94 8.99 20.84
N VAL A 88 -2.89 9.77 21.13
CA VAL A 88 -2.72 10.40 22.45
C VAL A 88 -3.92 11.31 22.77
N GLY A 89 -4.47 11.12 23.98
CA GLY A 89 -5.61 11.88 24.50
C GLY A 89 -6.98 11.46 23.96
N MET A 90 -7.09 10.33 23.25
CA MET A 90 -8.35 9.80 22.70
C MET A 90 -8.69 8.43 23.29
N GLU A 91 -8.95 8.39 24.59
CA GLU A 91 -9.39 7.19 25.30
C GLU A 91 -10.92 7.11 25.34
N ASP A 92 -11.56 7.02 24.16
CA ASP A 92 -12.98 6.69 24.10
C ASP A 92 -13.16 5.17 24.02
N HIS A 93 -13.45 4.55 25.16
CA HIS A 93 -13.66 3.11 25.28
C HIS A 93 -14.98 2.64 24.67
N ASN A 94 -15.89 3.54 24.28
CA ASN A 94 -17.18 3.17 23.68
C ASN A 94 -17.11 2.96 22.16
N LEU A 95 -16.02 3.40 21.53
CA LEU A 95 -15.80 3.22 20.10
C LEU A 95 -15.18 1.85 19.80
N ASP A 96 -15.78 1.17 18.83
CA ASP A 96 -15.21 -0.03 18.24
C ASP A 96 -13.79 0.24 17.69
N LEU A 97 -12.95 -0.79 17.68
CA LEU A 97 -11.52 -0.69 17.38
C LEU A 97 -11.26 -0.09 15.99
N ALA A 98 -12.04 -0.49 14.98
CA ALA A 98 -11.88 0.01 13.63
C ALA A 98 -12.32 1.48 13.49
N ALA A 99 -13.31 1.92 14.29
CA ALA A 99 -13.69 3.33 14.36
C ALA A 99 -12.60 4.18 15.03
N ARG A 100 -12.01 3.70 16.13
CA ARG A 100 -10.85 4.35 16.75
C ARG A 100 -9.69 4.45 15.77
N HIS A 101 -9.40 3.37 15.03
CA HIS A 101 -8.34 3.37 14.03
C HIS A 101 -8.60 4.42 12.93
N CYS A 102 -9.81 4.46 12.36
CA CYS A 102 -10.18 5.45 11.35
C CYS A 102 -9.96 6.89 11.85
N ILE A 103 -10.39 7.19 13.08
CA ILE A 103 -10.18 8.50 13.70
C ILE A 103 -8.68 8.80 13.90
N HIS A 104 -7.91 7.86 14.44
CA HIS A 104 -6.48 8.06 14.64
C HIS A 104 -5.75 8.28 13.31
N HIS A 105 -6.11 7.51 12.28
CA HIS A 105 -5.59 7.68 10.93
C HIS A 105 -5.90 9.07 10.37
N ALA A 106 -7.15 9.54 10.47
CA ALA A 106 -7.52 10.89 10.04
C ALA A 106 -6.71 11.98 10.78
N ARG A 107 -6.56 11.82 12.09
CA ARG A 107 -5.78 12.75 12.94
C ARG A 107 -4.30 12.82 12.57
N THR A 108 -3.72 11.79 11.93
CA THR A 108 -2.31 11.85 11.48
C THR A 108 -2.06 13.01 10.52
N LYS A 109 -3.08 13.45 9.77
CA LYS A 109 -3.01 14.58 8.85
C LYS A 109 -2.79 15.92 9.56
N THR A 110 -3.33 16.06 10.78
CA THR A 110 -3.35 17.32 11.52
C THR A 110 -2.60 17.27 12.84
N VAL A 111 -1.94 16.15 13.16
CA VAL A 111 -1.17 16.01 14.40
C VAL A 111 -0.02 17.02 14.45
N ASP A 112 0.13 17.67 15.60
CA ASP A 112 1.19 18.65 15.83
C ASP A 112 2.55 17.94 15.99
N LEU A 113 3.49 18.28 15.11
CA LEU A 113 4.85 17.75 15.10
C LEU A 113 5.89 18.79 15.56
N THR A 114 5.47 19.93 16.10
CA THR A 114 6.37 21.02 16.55
C THR A 114 7.44 20.50 17.51
N PHE A 115 7.07 19.58 18.40
CA PHE A 115 7.98 18.97 19.38
C PHE A 115 8.55 17.61 18.93
N ARG A 116 8.37 17.23 17.66
CA ARG A 116 8.84 15.98 17.07
C ARG A 116 9.61 16.20 15.75
N PRO A 117 10.71 16.98 15.76
CA PRO A 117 11.54 17.19 14.57
C PRO A 117 12.15 15.88 14.06
N ASP A 118 12.29 14.87 14.92
CA ASP A 118 12.71 13.51 14.56
C ASP A 118 11.76 12.85 13.55
N LEU A 119 10.45 13.08 13.66
CA LEU A 119 9.46 12.50 12.74
C LEU A 119 9.48 13.22 11.40
N ILE A 120 9.61 14.55 11.41
CA ILE A 120 9.71 15.36 10.18
C ILE A 120 10.97 14.98 9.41
N GLY A 121 12.11 14.89 10.09
CA GLY A 121 13.38 14.46 9.51
C GLY A 121 13.32 13.04 8.95
N ARG A 122 12.68 12.11 9.66
CA ARG A 122 12.48 10.73 9.18
C ARG A 122 11.60 10.66 7.94
N GLN A 123 10.49 11.40 7.89
CA GLN A 123 9.63 11.45 6.70
C GLN A 123 10.43 11.94 5.48
N ALA A 124 11.16 13.05 5.64
CA ALA A 124 11.99 13.62 4.58
C ALA A 124 13.10 12.66 4.14
N GLY A 125 13.77 12.00 5.09
CA GLY A 125 14.81 11.01 4.80
C GLY A 125 14.26 9.78 4.06
N LEU A 126 13.12 9.25 4.48
CA LEU A 126 12.45 8.14 3.79
C LEU A 126 12.04 8.51 2.37
N ARG A 127 11.44 9.69 2.19
CA ARG A 127 11.10 10.20 0.86
C ARG A 127 12.32 10.27 -0.04
N PHE A 128 13.40 10.88 0.44
CA PHE A 128 14.66 11.00 -0.29
C PHE A 128 15.23 9.63 -0.69
N GLU A 129 15.29 8.68 0.24
CA GLU A 129 15.80 7.35 -0.05
C GLU A 129 14.90 6.57 -1.01
N LEU A 130 13.58 6.74 -0.98
CA LEU A 130 12.66 6.13 -1.95
C LEU A 130 12.82 6.74 -3.35
N GLU A 131 12.97 8.05 -3.48
CA GLU A 131 13.23 8.74 -4.76
C GLU A 131 14.57 8.30 -5.37
N ARG A 132 15.56 8.11 -4.51
CA ARG A 132 16.88 7.61 -4.87
C ARG A 132 16.84 6.15 -5.27
N TRP A 133 16.15 5.31 -4.51
CA TRP A 133 15.97 3.89 -4.81
C TRP A 133 15.37 3.69 -6.20
N ILE A 134 14.29 4.42 -6.55
CA ILE A 134 13.65 4.26 -7.87
C ILE A 134 14.55 4.74 -9.01
N SER A 135 15.39 5.74 -8.76
CA SER A 135 16.36 6.23 -9.74
C SER A 135 17.41 5.16 -10.06
N LEU A 136 17.99 4.53 -9.03
CA LEU A 136 18.94 3.42 -9.21
C LEU A 136 18.27 2.17 -9.81
N PHE A 137 17.03 1.89 -9.40
CA PHE A 137 16.27 0.75 -9.90
C PHE A 137 15.94 0.85 -11.39
N LYS A 138 15.72 2.06 -11.92
CA LYS A 138 15.48 2.28 -13.36
C LYS A 138 16.66 1.82 -14.23
N GLU A 139 17.90 1.99 -13.76
CA GLU A 139 19.08 1.51 -14.48
C GLU A 139 19.13 -0.03 -14.51
N LEU A 140 18.79 -0.67 -13.38
CA LEU A 140 18.68 -2.13 -13.32
C LEU A 140 17.56 -2.65 -14.21
N SER A 141 16.38 -2.01 -14.19
CA SER A 141 15.20 -2.46 -14.94
C SER A 141 15.41 -2.43 -16.46
N GLN A 142 16.12 -1.43 -16.97
CA GLN A 142 16.47 -1.31 -18.39
C GLN A 142 17.46 -2.40 -18.85
N ASN A 143 18.36 -2.83 -17.97
CA ASN A 143 19.37 -3.84 -18.26
C ASN A 143 18.93 -5.26 -17.92
N SER A 144 17.73 -5.41 -17.35
CA SER A 144 17.21 -6.71 -16.91
C SER A 144 16.74 -7.57 -18.08
N SER A 145 17.06 -8.86 -18.03
CA SER A 145 16.53 -9.85 -18.97
C SER A 145 15.01 -9.97 -18.84
N SER A 146 14.33 -10.36 -19.94
CA SER A 146 12.89 -10.66 -19.97
C SER A 146 12.48 -11.71 -18.92
N ALA A 147 13.39 -12.59 -18.52
CA ALA A 147 13.19 -13.57 -17.46
C ALA A 147 12.81 -12.94 -16.10
N TYR A 148 13.23 -11.71 -15.83
CA TYR A 148 12.95 -10.99 -14.58
C TYR A 148 11.85 -9.94 -14.71
N ALA A 149 11.19 -9.82 -15.87
CA ALA A 149 10.20 -8.78 -16.14
C ALA A 149 9.11 -8.72 -15.06
N GLN A 150 8.57 -9.87 -14.64
CA GLN A 150 7.56 -9.94 -13.58
C GLN A 150 8.06 -9.39 -12.24
N SER A 151 9.28 -9.75 -11.83
CA SER A 151 9.89 -9.23 -10.60
C SER A 151 10.15 -7.73 -10.68
N VAL A 152 10.56 -7.23 -11.84
CA VAL A 152 10.83 -5.81 -12.05
C VAL A 152 9.53 -5.00 -11.95
N MET A 153 8.46 -5.45 -12.60
CA MET A 153 7.14 -4.81 -12.49
C MET A 153 6.63 -4.80 -11.06
N LEU A 154 6.70 -5.94 -10.37
CA LEU A 154 6.26 -6.06 -8.98
C LEU A 154 7.00 -5.08 -8.05
N LEU A 155 8.32 -4.96 -8.19
CA LEU A 155 9.11 -4.05 -7.37
C LEU A 155 8.75 -2.58 -7.61
N GLU A 156 8.45 -2.18 -8.84
CA GLU A 156 7.98 -0.81 -9.14
C GLU A 156 6.58 -0.57 -8.54
N ILE A 157 5.69 -1.56 -8.59
CA ILE A 157 4.36 -1.51 -7.97
C ILE A 157 4.46 -1.39 -6.44
N GLN A 158 5.32 -2.19 -5.80
CA GLN A 158 5.57 -2.16 -4.35
C GLN A 158 6.24 -0.84 -3.92
N HIS A 159 7.18 -0.32 -4.72
CA HIS A 159 7.81 0.97 -4.44
C HIS A 159 6.78 2.10 -4.40
N PHE A 160 5.89 2.14 -5.40
CA PHE A 160 4.82 3.14 -5.44
C PHE A 160 4.00 3.14 -4.15
N TYR A 161 3.63 1.97 -3.63
CA TYR A 161 2.87 1.87 -2.40
C TYR A 161 3.51 2.66 -1.26
N VAL A 162 4.78 2.33 -0.97
CA VAL A 162 5.53 2.92 0.14
C VAL A 162 5.78 4.41 -0.09
N TYR A 163 6.17 4.75 -1.31
CA TYR A 163 6.44 6.12 -1.70
C TYR A 163 5.20 7.00 -1.55
N PHE A 164 4.05 6.52 -2.03
CA PHE A 164 2.79 7.23 -1.94
C PHE A 164 2.36 7.46 -0.49
N ILE A 165 2.43 6.44 0.38
CA ILE A 165 2.05 6.62 1.80
C ILE A 165 2.97 7.62 2.51
N VAL A 166 4.29 7.61 2.26
CA VAL A 166 5.23 8.53 2.91
C VAL A 166 4.99 9.96 2.47
N CYS A 167 4.70 10.18 1.18
CA CYS A 167 4.45 11.50 0.64
C CYS A 167 3.09 12.07 1.05
N THR A 168 2.06 11.23 1.18
CA THR A 168 0.68 11.69 1.37
C THR A 168 0.13 11.53 2.79
N CYS A 169 0.86 10.89 3.71
CA CYS A 169 0.40 10.60 5.08
C CYS A 169 -0.08 11.82 5.89
N ARG A 170 0.31 13.04 5.48
CA ARG A 170 -0.09 14.29 6.14
C ARG A 170 -0.88 15.25 5.24
N ASN A 171 -1.29 14.81 4.06
CA ASN A 171 -2.09 15.62 3.17
C ASN A 171 -3.50 15.77 3.76
N THR A 172 -3.95 17.02 3.91
CA THR A 172 -5.30 17.37 4.37
C THR A 172 -6.29 17.52 3.22
N HIS A 173 -5.79 17.58 1.99
CA HIS A 173 -6.60 17.78 0.79
C HIS A 173 -6.35 16.67 -0.23
N GLU A 174 -7.42 16.11 -0.78
CA GLU A 174 -7.37 15.01 -1.74
C GLU A 174 -6.83 15.48 -3.10
N VAL A 175 -7.06 16.73 -3.50
CA VAL A 175 -6.43 17.35 -4.69
C VAL A 175 -4.90 17.29 -4.69
N ALA A 176 -4.27 17.22 -3.51
CA ALA A 176 -2.81 17.07 -3.44
C ALA A 176 -2.35 15.72 -4.03
N CYS A 177 -3.22 14.71 -4.08
CA CYS A 177 -2.90 13.42 -4.71
C CYS A 177 -2.82 13.50 -6.25
N ASP A 178 -3.34 14.55 -6.88
CA ASP A 178 -3.36 14.68 -8.34
C ASP A 178 -1.96 14.85 -8.94
N GLU A 179 -0.98 15.26 -8.14
CA GLU A 179 0.44 15.28 -8.53
C GLU A 179 0.97 13.90 -8.92
N PHE A 180 0.31 12.82 -8.46
CA PHE A 180 0.67 11.43 -8.74
C PHE A 180 -0.11 10.82 -9.90
N ASN A 181 -0.95 11.57 -10.63
CA ASN A 181 -1.81 10.99 -11.67
C ASN A 181 -1.05 10.23 -12.77
N ASP A 182 0.11 10.71 -13.20
CA ASP A 182 0.95 9.99 -14.17
C ASP A 182 1.53 8.70 -13.57
N LEU A 183 1.88 8.73 -12.29
CA LEU A 183 2.34 7.55 -11.57
C LEU A 183 1.20 6.54 -11.39
N PHE A 184 -0.03 6.99 -11.08
CA PHE A 184 -1.20 6.11 -11.01
C PHE A 184 -1.42 5.36 -12.32
N ARG A 185 -1.42 6.08 -13.46
CA ARG A 185 -1.56 5.45 -14.79
C ARG A 185 -0.45 4.44 -15.08
N ARG A 186 0.79 4.79 -14.73
CA ARG A 186 1.95 3.89 -14.85
C ARG A 186 1.75 2.61 -14.04
N ILE A 187 1.35 2.73 -12.77
CA ILE A 187 1.18 1.58 -11.89
C ILE A 187 -0.01 0.71 -12.31
N VAL A 188 -1.14 1.30 -12.70
CA VAL A 188 -2.27 0.56 -13.29
C VAL A 188 -1.82 -0.23 -14.52
N TYR A 189 -1.05 0.39 -15.42
CA TYR A 189 -0.50 -0.28 -16.59
C TYR A 189 0.42 -1.45 -16.22
N LEU A 190 1.34 -1.26 -15.27
CA LEU A 190 2.23 -2.33 -14.81
C LEU A 190 1.47 -3.46 -14.12
N SER A 191 0.49 -3.14 -13.28
CA SER A 191 -0.36 -4.13 -12.61
C SER A 191 -1.14 -4.96 -13.61
N LYS A 192 -1.65 -4.34 -14.69
CA LYS A 192 -2.30 -5.08 -15.78
C LYS A 192 -1.35 -6.11 -16.42
N LEU A 193 -0.13 -5.69 -16.76
CA LEU A 193 0.88 -6.60 -17.32
C LEU A 193 1.31 -7.69 -16.33
N PHE A 194 1.40 -7.38 -15.05
CA PHE A 194 1.77 -8.32 -13.99
C PHE A 194 0.67 -9.39 -13.82
N ILE A 195 -0.58 -8.98 -13.64
CA ILE A 195 -1.73 -9.88 -13.42
C ILE A 195 -1.97 -10.78 -14.64
N HIS A 196 -1.93 -10.21 -15.86
CA HIS A 196 -2.16 -10.97 -17.09
C HIS A 196 -0.93 -11.79 -17.51
N GLY A 197 0.28 -11.33 -17.21
CA GLY A 197 1.51 -12.06 -17.52
C GLY A 197 1.79 -13.25 -16.58
N ALA A 198 1.19 -13.25 -15.38
CA ALA A 198 1.24 -14.39 -14.46
C ALA A 198 0.19 -15.49 -14.81
N SER A 199 -0.82 -15.16 -15.62
CA SER A 199 -1.97 -16.02 -15.89
C SER A 199 -1.95 -16.61 -17.31
N THR A 200 -1.41 -17.82 -17.48
CA THR A 200 -1.61 -18.62 -18.71
C THR A 200 -2.86 -19.51 -18.66
N THR A 201 -3.55 -19.58 -17.52
CA THR A 201 -4.77 -20.37 -17.32
C THR A 201 -5.97 -19.46 -16.99
N PRO A 202 -7.18 -19.76 -17.51
CA PRO A 202 -8.36 -18.94 -17.25
C PRO A 202 -8.72 -18.93 -15.75
N LEU A 203 -8.75 -17.73 -15.17
CA LEU A 203 -8.89 -17.45 -13.73
C LEU A 203 -10.22 -17.91 -13.10
N LEU A 204 -11.22 -18.23 -13.92
CA LEU A 204 -12.60 -18.51 -13.50
C LEU A 204 -12.77 -19.83 -12.72
N GLN A 205 -11.71 -20.64 -12.56
CA GLN A 205 -11.77 -21.95 -11.87
C GLN A 205 -10.60 -22.23 -10.92
N SER A 206 -9.71 -21.27 -10.69
CA SER A 206 -8.56 -21.47 -9.78
C SER A 206 -8.96 -21.13 -8.34
N PRO A 207 -8.50 -21.89 -7.33
CA PRO A 207 -8.68 -21.51 -5.93
C PRO A 207 -7.97 -20.17 -5.65
N VAL A 208 -8.52 -19.38 -4.72
CA VAL A 208 -7.87 -18.16 -4.22
C VAL A 208 -6.46 -18.53 -3.74
N THR A 209 -5.46 -17.85 -4.28
CA THR A 209 -4.07 -18.05 -3.82
C THR A 209 -3.79 -17.13 -2.64
N PHE A 210 -3.14 -17.63 -1.58
CA PHE A 210 -2.74 -16.84 -0.42
C PHE A 210 -1.24 -16.58 -0.47
N THR A 211 -0.83 -15.32 -0.29
CA THR A 211 0.58 -14.93 -0.18
C THR A 211 0.76 -13.91 0.94
N LEU A 212 1.90 -13.97 1.63
CA LEU A 212 2.31 -12.95 2.60
C LEU A 212 3.20 -11.87 1.97
N GLU A 213 3.57 -12.02 0.70
CA GLU A 213 4.26 -10.97 -0.04
C GLU A 213 3.24 -9.98 -0.60
N SER A 214 3.38 -8.70 -0.25
CA SER A 214 2.61 -7.61 -0.85
C SER A 214 2.75 -7.67 -2.36
N GLY A 215 1.68 -7.94 -3.07
CA GLY A 215 1.62 -7.95 -4.51
C GLY A 215 1.11 -6.60 -5.04
N ALA A 216 0.18 -6.67 -5.99
CA ALA A 216 -0.36 -5.48 -6.65
C ALA A 216 -1.60 -4.91 -5.95
N VAL A 217 -2.24 -5.69 -5.06
CA VAL A 217 -3.53 -5.33 -4.45
C VAL A 217 -3.45 -4.05 -3.60
N PRO A 218 -2.48 -3.87 -2.68
CA PRO A 218 -2.37 -2.65 -1.88
C PRO A 218 -2.20 -1.38 -2.72
N SER A 219 -1.40 -1.45 -3.80
CA SER A 219 -1.17 -0.33 -4.71
C SER A 219 -2.41 0.03 -5.51
N LEU A 220 -3.11 -0.97 -6.06
CA LEU A 220 -4.36 -0.75 -6.78
C LEU A 220 -5.45 -0.20 -5.87
N TYR A 221 -5.54 -0.65 -4.62
CA TYR A 221 -6.43 -0.08 -3.62
C TYR A 221 -6.16 1.42 -3.39
N LEU A 222 -4.89 1.81 -3.19
CA LEU A 222 -4.56 3.23 -2.99
C LEU A 222 -4.97 4.08 -4.19
N ILE A 223 -4.75 3.58 -5.41
CA ILE A 223 -5.14 4.28 -6.63
C ILE A 223 -6.67 4.40 -6.71
N ALA A 224 -7.40 3.30 -6.47
CA ALA A 224 -8.85 3.29 -6.47
C ALA A 224 -9.44 4.26 -5.43
N MET A 225 -8.80 4.36 -4.26
CA MET A 225 -9.22 5.24 -3.19
C MET A 225 -8.84 6.71 -3.41
N LYS A 226 -7.69 7.00 -4.03
CA LYS A 226 -7.08 8.35 -4.04
C LYS A 226 -7.11 9.08 -5.40
N CYS A 227 -7.14 8.36 -6.51
CA CYS A 227 -7.11 8.99 -7.84
C CYS A 227 -8.45 9.66 -8.16
N ARG A 228 -8.48 10.96 -8.46
CA ARG A 228 -9.72 11.70 -8.78
C ARG A 228 -10.16 11.60 -10.24
N ASP A 229 -9.34 10.99 -11.10
CA ASP A 229 -9.64 10.67 -12.51
C ASP A 229 -10.48 9.38 -12.59
N PRO A 230 -11.76 9.45 -12.98
CA PRO A 230 -12.65 8.29 -12.96
C PRO A 230 -12.16 7.14 -13.83
N ALA A 231 -11.52 7.42 -14.97
CA ALA A 231 -11.04 6.37 -15.87
C ALA A 231 -9.92 5.54 -15.21
N THR A 232 -8.88 6.19 -14.71
CA THR A 232 -7.77 5.53 -14.02
C THR A 232 -8.24 4.81 -12.76
N ARG A 233 -9.17 5.41 -12.02
CA ARG A 233 -9.79 4.78 -10.84
C ARG A 233 -10.53 3.49 -11.19
N ARG A 234 -11.40 3.51 -12.20
CA ARG A 234 -12.19 2.35 -12.63
C ARG A 234 -11.31 1.25 -13.22
N ASP A 235 -10.22 1.60 -13.90
CA ASP A 235 -9.22 0.62 -14.36
C ASP A 235 -8.57 -0.09 -13.16
N ALA A 236 -8.19 0.63 -12.10
CA ALA A 236 -7.64 0.03 -10.89
C ALA A 236 -8.63 -0.91 -10.20
N ILE A 237 -9.90 -0.51 -10.11
CA ILE A 237 -10.99 -1.34 -9.58
C ILE A 237 -11.15 -2.63 -10.39
N SER A 238 -11.19 -2.53 -11.73
CA SER A 238 -11.34 -3.72 -12.58
C SER A 238 -10.18 -4.71 -12.42
N LEU A 239 -8.96 -4.22 -12.19
CA LEU A 239 -7.80 -5.09 -11.91
C LEU A 239 -7.90 -5.78 -10.53
N LEU A 240 -8.44 -5.10 -9.52
CA LEU A 240 -8.72 -5.71 -8.22
C LEU A 240 -9.73 -6.85 -8.34
N GLU A 241 -10.80 -6.66 -9.11
CA GLU A 241 -11.81 -7.70 -9.37
C GLU A 241 -11.22 -8.94 -10.07
N GLN A 242 -10.26 -8.72 -10.97
CA GLN A 242 -9.57 -9.80 -11.68
C GLN A 242 -8.55 -10.53 -10.82
N THR A 243 -8.18 -9.98 -9.66
CA THR A 243 -7.17 -10.56 -8.78
C THR A 243 -7.80 -11.64 -7.89
N ASN A 244 -7.53 -12.90 -8.22
CA ASN A 244 -7.94 -14.06 -7.43
C ASN A 244 -6.84 -14.47 -6.41
N CYS A 245 -6.34 -13.47 -5.69
CA CYS A 245 -5.27 -13.61 -4.70
C CYS A 245 -5.64 -12.84 -3.43
N GLN A 246 -5.32 -13.46 -2.29
CA GLN A 246 -5.35 -12.85 -0.98
C GLN A 246 -3.91 -12.57 -0.56
N GLU A 247 -3.53 -11.29 -0.53
CA GLU A 247 -2.21 -10.84 -0.09
C GLU A 247 -2.31 -10.50 1.40
N GLY A 248 -2.08 -11.49 2.26
CA GLY A 248 -2.30 -11.39 3.70
C GLY A 248 -3.75 -11.03 4.05
N MET A 249 -4.01 -9.81 4.51
CA MET A 249 -5.39 -9.35 4.76
C MET A 249 -6.09 -8.75 3.52
N TRP A 250 -5.35 -8.57 2.42
CA TRP A 250 -5.86 -7.96 1.21
C TRP A 250 -6.52 -8.98 0.29
N GLU A 251 -7.83 -9.22 0.48
CA GLU A 251 -8.63 -10.01 -0.46
C GLU A 251 -9.07 -9.13 -1.65
N GLY A 252 -8.50 -9.38 -2.83
CA GLY A 252 -8.71 -8.55 -4.03
C GLY A 252 -10.19 -8.29 -4.37
N GLN A 253 -11.03 -9.33 -4.33
CA GLN A 253 -12.46 -9.21 -4.65
C GLN A 253 -13.26 -8.42 -3.61
N LEU A 254 -13.01 -8.66 -2.31
CA LEU A 254 -13.66 -7.90 -1.23
C LEU A 254 -13.28 -6.42 -1.30
N ILE A 255 -12.00 -6.14 -1.54
CA ILE A 255 -11.49 -4.78 -1.70
C ILE A 255 -12.12 -4.11 -2.91
N ALA A 256 -12.18 -4.78 -4.06
CA ALA A 256 -12.79 -4.26 -5.27
C ALA A 256 -14.22 -3.79 -5.02
N ARG A 257 -15.05 -4.64 -4.39
CA ARG A 257 -16.44 -4.28 -4.05
C ARG A 257 -16.51 -3.04 -3.17
N PHE A 258 -15.64 -2.95 -2.16
CA PHE A 258 -15.60 -1.79 -1.27
C PHE A 258 -15.22 -0.49 -1.97
N VAL A 259 -14.14 -0.51 -2.77
CA VAL A 259 -13.71 0.70 -3.47
C VAL A 259 -14.68 1.09 -4.59
N THR A 260 -15.41 0.13 -5.17
CA THR A 260 -16.53 0.40 -6.10
C THR A 260 -17.63 1.17 -5.42
N GLU A 261 -18.13 0.72 -4.26
CA GLU A 261 -19.17 1.43 -3.51
C GLU A 261 -18.74 2.84 -3.13
N ILE A 262 -17.47 3.03 -2.76
CA ILE A 262 -16.93 4.36 -2.49
C ILE A 262 -16.87 5.22 -3.73
N ALA A 263 -16.35 4.70 -4.85
CA ALA A 263 -16.31 5.44 -6.10
C ALA A 263 -17.71 5.84 -6.56
N ASP A 264 -18.68 4.94 -6.48
CA ASP A 264 -20.07 5.19 -6.85
C ASP A 264 -20.69 6.31 -6.00
N LEU A 265 -20.50 6.29 -4.67
CA LEU A 265 -21.01 7.34 -3.76
C LEU A 265 -20.37 8.72 -4.04
N GLU A 266 -19.08 8.77 -4.32
CA GLU A 266 -18.39 10.02 -4.63
C GLU A 266 -18.77 10.58 -6.02
N GLU A 267 -19.00 9.70 -7.00
CA GLU A 267 -19.36 10.06 -8.38
C GLU A 267 -20.85 10.42 -8.52
N GLU A 268 -21.74 9.80 -7.75
CA GLU A 268 -23.19 10.07 -7.75
C GLU A 268 -23.50 11.53 -7.39
N THR A 269 -22.69 12.12 -6.50
CA THR A 269 -22.83 13.51 -6.03
C THR A 269 -22.73 14.54 -7.17
N ILE A 270 -22.17 14.16 -8.32
CA ILE A 270 -21.90 15.06 -9.45
C ILE A 270 -22.90 14.83 -10.60
N GLY A 271 -23.80 13.83 -10.51
CA GLY A 271 -24.66 13.43 -11.62
C GLY A 271 -23.87 12.99 -12.86
N ILE A 272 -22.61 12.57 -12.68
CA ILE A 272 -21.73 12.13 -13.76
C ILE A 272 -22.22 10.78 -14.25
N THR A 273 -22.54 10.72 -15.53
CA THR A 273 -22.58 9.47 -16.29
C THR A 273 -21.15 9.03 -16.60
N PRO A 274 -20.84 7.73 -16.73
CA PRO A 274 -19.47 7.18 -16.85
C PRO A 274 -18.61 7.67 -18.05
N LEU A 275 -19.10 8.65 -18.82
CA LEU A 275 -18.59 9.12 -20.10
C LEU A 275 -18.02 10.55 -20.06
N ARG A 276 -17.99 11.23 -18.90
CA ARG A 276 -17.39 12.57 -18.78
C ARG A 276 -16.16 12.57 -17.86
N SER A 277 -15.02 12.94 -18.45
CA SER A 277 -13.72 13.18 -17.81
C SER A 277 -13.72 14.46 -16.98
N THR A 278 -14.64 14.55 -16.02
CA THR A 278 -14.63 15.62 -15.01
C THR A 278 -14.17 15.01 -13.70
N GLU A 279 -13.01 15.45 -13.21
CA GLU A 279 -12.44 15.01 -11.94
C GLU A 279 -13.45 15.16 -10.79
N ILE A 280 -13.43 14.21 -9.87
CA ILE A 280 -14.33 14.21 -8.70
C ILE A 280 -13.98 15.39 -7.80
N PRO A 281 -14.89 16.34 -7.48
CA PRO A 281 -14.60 17.48 -6.61
C PRO A 281 -14.19 17.06 -5.21
N GLU A 282 -13.31 17.84 -4.58
CA GLU A 282 -12.85 17.65 -3.20
C GLU A 282 -14.01 17.41 -2.21
N SER A 283 -15.10 18.18 -2.30
CA SER A 283 -16.26 18.08 -1.42
C SER A 283 -16.98 16.73 -1.50
N SER A 284 -16.88 16.04 -2.64
CA SER A 284 -17.50 14.72 -2.83
C SER A 284 -16.65 13.60 -2.22
N ARG A 285 -15.35 13.83 -1.99
CA ARG A 285 -14.40 12.82 -1.51
C ARG A 285 -14.60 12.46 -0.04
N PHE A 286 -14.42 11.19 0.32
CA PHE A 286 -14.30 10.80 1.72
C PHE A 286 -12.92 11.23 2.24
N ASP A 287 -12.87 11.97 3.35
CA ASP A 287 -11.59 12.42 3.91
C ASP A 287 -10.77 11.22 4.41
N SER A 288 -11.37 10.42 5.30
CA SER A 288 -10.74 9.26 5.91
C SER A 288 -11.75 8.15 6.03
N ILE A 289 -11.50 7.05 5.33
CA ILE A 289 -12.31 5.83 5.40
C ILE A 289 -11.42 4.59 5.46
N VAL A 290 -11.84 3.64 6.30
CA VAL A 290 -11.16 2.37 6.54
C VAL A 290 -12.16 1.23 6.35
N MET A 291 -11.72 0.11 5.78
CA MET A 291 -12.50 -1.13 5.76
C MET A 291 -12.22 -1.90 7.05
N ALA A 292 -13.25 -2.40 7.72
CA ALA A 292 -13.14 -3.33 8.84
C ALA A 292 -13.71 -4.70 8.45
N THR A 293 -12.98 -5.77 8.74
CA THR A 293 -13.35 -7.15 8.34
C THR A 293 -13.51 -8.07 9.54
N ASP A 294 -14.54 -7.85 10.35
CA ASP A 294 -14.77 -8.61 11.59
C ASP A 294 -15.22 -10.07 11.32
N ILE A 295 -15.78 -10.32 10.14
CA ILE A 295 -16.34 -11.62 9.75
C ILE A 295 -15.68 -12.01 8.43
N PRO A 296 -15.15 -13.24 8.28
CA PRO A 296 -14.58 -13.70 7.02
C PRO A 296 -15.53 -13.47 5.85
N GLY A 297 -15.01 -12.90 4.77
CA GLY A 297 -15.79 -12.53 3.60
C GLY A 297 -16.80 -11.42 3.86
N HIS A 298 -16.72 -10.62 4.91
CA HIS A 298 -17.59 -9.45 5.10
C HIS A 298 -16.74 -8.26 5.53
N GLY A 299 -17.02 -7.10 4.95
CA GLY A 299 -16.37 -5.84 5.30
C GLY A 299 -17.38 -4.74 5.57
N ARG A 300 -17.13 -3.86 6.53
CA ARG A 300 -17.86 -2.58 6.65
C ARG A 300 -16.89 -1.43 6.42
N GLY A 301 -17.35 -0.37 5.77
CA GLY A 301 -16.65 0.90 5.77
C GLY A 301 -16.83 1.61 7.11
N ILE A 302 -15.82 2.37 7.51
CA ILE A 302 -15.90 3.30 8.64
C ILE A 302 -15.22 4.59 8.21
N ALA A 303 -15.98 5.68 8.19
CA ALA A 303 -15.48 7.00 7.85
C ALA A 303 -15.46 7.91 9.09
N THR A 304 -14.59 8.92 9.09
CA THR A 304 -14.75 10.06 9.99
C THR A 304 -16.04 10.80 9.64
N ASP A 305 -16.77 11.28 10.66
CA ASP A 305 -18.15 11.74 10.55
C ASP A 305 -18.30 12.97 9.62
N ASP A 306 -18.44 12.69 8.33
CA ASP A 306 -18.65 13.67 7.26
C ASP A 306 -20.14 13.78 6.87
N GLY A 307 -21.05 13.12 7.61
CA GLY A 307 -22.48 13.02 7.28
C GLY A 307 -22.80 12.21 6.01
N LYS A 308 -21.80 11.59 5.38
CA LYS A 308 -21.94 10.74 4.19
C LYS A 308 -22.34 9.32 4.57
N LYS A 309 -23.15 8.66 3.73
CA LYS A 309 -23.47 7.23 3.91
C LYS A 309 -22.19 6.42 3.79
N VAL A 310 -21.95 5.54 4.76
CA VAL A 310 -20.77 4.67 4.80
C VAL A 310 -21.16 3.28 4.26
N PRO A 311 -20.39 2.67 3.34
CA PRO A 311 -20.78 1.42 2.70
C PRO A 311 -20.65 0.20 3.63
N THR A 312 -21.43 -0.84 3.36
CA THR A 312 -21.30 -2.17 3.98
C THR A 312 -21.21 -3.22 2.87
N VAL A 313 -20.15 -4.04 2.90
CA VAL A 313 -19.78 -4.97 1.83
C VAL A 313 -19.90 -6.41 2.31
N LYS A 314 -20.59 -7.26 1.54
CA LYS A 314 -20.66 -8.71 1.81
C LYS A 314 -20.01 -9.48 0.66
N CYS A 315 -19.11 -10.40 1.00
CA CYS A 315 -18.54 -11.40 0.12
C CYS A 315 -19.26 -12.73 0.38
N THR A 316 -20.15 -13.11 -0.52
CA THR A 316 -20.62 -14.49 -0.63
C THR A 316 -19.53 -15.29 -1.34
N SER A 317 -18.76 -16.06 -0.60
CA SER A 317 -17.88 -17.09 -1.17
C SER A 317 -18.75 -18.03 -2.01
N LEU A 318 -18.50 -18.09 -3.32
CA LEU A 318 -19.04 -19.15 -4.19
C LEU A 318 -18.21 -20.42 -4.04
#